data_AF-A0A6P2LBG8-F1
#
_entry.id   AF-A0A6P2LBG8-F1
#
_cell.length_a   1.000
_cell.length_b   1.000
_cell.length_c   1.000
_cell.angle_alpha   90.00
_cell.angle_beta   90.00
_cell.angle_gamma   90.00
#
_symmetry.space_group_name_H-M   'P 1'
#
loop_
_entity.id
_entity.type
_entity.pdbx_description
1 polymer ?
#
loop_
_entity_poly.entity_id
_entity_poly.type
_entity_poly.pdbx_seq_one_letter_code
_entity_poly.pdbx_strand_id
1 'polypeptide(L)'
;MRPICENMTHLAFRIMFAKAQVLAIGLLAARIASLKGWPQSEKGRVLKWFGRDDEQTRTRLLAGLTKVQEVVRSFNEHNVVRTGSAAGASTACNSDPPGTDRGAAHMCATDTAMHMPFIGTRFCTMRPWSPHADSQVSVIIHEASRLLDTRTATGKPCNITRFLPAWGRSHPDLAIDNAASIAGYVVDDDAIPDGRRVRLPGAGIDPGPRRVEVDVEPDYPDHGCTNPRPARDTP
;
A
#
# COMPACT_ATOMS: atom_id res chain seq x y z
N MET A 1 -9.90 -18.87 -20.19
CA MET A 1 -9.74 -17.87 -19.11
C MET A 1 -9.22 -16.58 -19.71
N ARG A 2 -9.74 -15.42 -19.30
CA ARG A 2 -9.15 -14.12 -19.67
C ARG A 2 -7.93 -13.84 -18.77
N PRO A 3 -6.87 -13.21 -19.30
CA PRO A 3 -5.73 -12.81 -18.49
C PRO A 3 -6.12 -11.79 -17.41
N ILE A 4 -5.45 -11.78 -16.26
CA ILE A 4 -5.68 -10.77 -15.21
C ILE A 4 -5.36 -9.37 -15.76
N CYS A 5 -4.22 -9.27 -16.45
CA CYS A 5 -3.76 -8.06 -17.12
C CYS A 5 -3.80 -8.26 -18.63
N GLU A 6 -4.54 -7.43 -19.36
CA GLU A 6 -4.74 -7.62 -20.82
C GLU A 6 -3.47 -7.39 -21.64
N ASN A 7 -2.53 -6.61 -21.10
CA ASN A 7 -1.24 -6.29 -21.70
C ASN A 7 -0.13 -7.34 -21.44
N MET A 8 -0.41 -8.43 -20.72
CA MET A 8 0.61 -9.44 -20.41
C MET A 8 0.04 -10.85 -20.23
N THR A 9 0.91 -11.86 -20.34
CA THR A 9 0.53 -13.25 -20.10
C THR A 9 0.27 -13.51 -18.61
N HIS A 10 -0.47 -14.57 -18.28
CA HIS A 10 -0.64 -15.01 -16.88
C HIS A 10 0.70 -15.29 -16.18
N LEU A 11 1.68 -15.83 -16.90
CA LEU A 11 3.02 -16.07 -16.35
C LEU A 11 3.74 -14.75 -16.05
N ALA A 12 3.71 -13.80 -16.98
CA ALA A 12 4.30 -12.48 -16.76
C ALA A 12 3.66 -11.75 -15.58
N PHE A 13 2.33 -11.84 -15.46
CA PHE A 13 1.60 -11.32 -14.31
C PHE A 13 2.07 -11.96 -13.00
N ARG A 14 2.15 -13.29 -12.93
CA ARG A 14 2.59 -14.02 -11.72
C ARG A 14 4.00 -13.61 -11.31
N ILE A 15 4.92 -13.48 -12.27
CA ILE A 15 6.30 -13.02 -12.00
C ILE A 15 6.30 -11.59 -11.46
N MET A 16 5.52 -10.69 -12.06
CA MET A 16 5.41 -9.30 -11.62
C MET A 16 4.82 -9.20 -10.21
N PHE A 17 3.72 -9.90 -9.95
CA PHE A 17 3.06 -9.92 -8.64
C PHE A 17 3.99 -10.50 -7.57
N ALA A 18 4.66 -11.63 -7.84
CA ALA A 18 5.61 -12.23 -6.91
C ALA A 18 6.79 -11.29 -6.57
N LYS A 19 7.29 -10.52 -7.55
CA LYS A 19 8.32 -9.50 -7.30
C LYS A 19 7.83 -8.41 -6.36
N ALA A 20 6.62 -7.89 -6.59
CA ALA A 20 6.01 -6.88 -5.72
C ALA A 20 5.75 -7.44 -4.30
N GLN A 21 5.28 -8.68 -4.21
CA GLN A 21 5.03 -9.39 -2.96
C GLN A 21 6.33 -9.57 -2.14
N VAL A 22 7.41 -10.07 -2.74
CA VAL A 22 8.72 -10.23 -2.08
C VAL A 22 9.22 -8.90 -1.53
N LEU A 23 9.11 -7.83 -2.31
CA LEU A 23 9.53 -6.49 -1.88
C LEU A 23 8.65 -5.96 -0.73
N ALA A 24 7.33 -6.16 -0.79
CA ALA A 24 6.42 -5.81 0.29
C ALA A 24 6.76 -6.55 1.61
N ILE A 25 7.03 -7.86 1.53
CA ILE A 25 7.44 -8.68 2.70
C ILE A 25 8.73 -8.12 3.31
N GLY A 26 9.71 -7.76 2.47
CA GLY A 26 10.99 -7.19 2.90
C GLY A 26 10.83 -5.86 3.63
N LEU A 27 10.02 -4.94 3.09
CA LEU A 27 9.74 -3.64 3.70
C LEU A 27 8.98 -3.79 5.02
N LEU A 28 7.97 -4.68 5.07
CA LEU A 28 7.25 -5.00 6.31
C LEU A 28 8.20 -5.58 7.37
N ALA A 29 9.09 -6.50 6.98
CA ALA A 29 10.07 -7.08 7.90
C ALA A 29 11.00 -6.01 8.48
N ALA A 30 11.50 -5.10 7.64
CA ALA A 30 12.35 -3.99 8.06
C ALA A 30 11.63 -3.08 9.06
N ARG A 31 10.36 -2.72 8.80
CA ARG A 31 9.57 -1.86 9.70
C ARG A 31 9.23 -2.55 11.01
N ILE A 32 8.89 -3.84 10.98
CA ILE A 32 8.68 -4.65 12.19
C ILE A 32 9.97 -4.68 13.04
N ALA A 33 11.13 -4.89 12.42
CA ALA A 33 12.41 -4.90 13.11
C ALA A 33 12.76 -3.52 13.72
N SER A 34 12.57 -2.44 12.97
CA SER A 34 12.78 -1.08 13.47
C SER A 34 11.81 -0.73 14.60
N LEU A 35 10.54 -1.13 14.53
CA LEU A 35 9.58 -0.95 15.62
C LEU A 35 10.02 -1.72 16.88
N LYS A 36 10.60 -2.91 16.75
CA LYS A 36 11.17 -3.65 17.88
C LYS A 36 12.38 -2.95 18.49
N GLY A 37 13.27 -2.38 17.68
CA GLY A 37 14.44 -1.62 18.16
C GLY A 37 14.10 -0.22 18.70
N TRP A 38 13.01 0.38 18.20
CA TRP A 38 12.52 1.72 18.53
C TRP A 38 13.55 2.85 18.50
N PRO A 39 14.43 2.93 17.46
CA PRO A 39 15.41 4.00 17.35
C PRO A 39 14.73 5.35 17.08
N GLN A 40 15.47 6.45 17.31
CA GLN A 40 14.96 7.81 17.08
C GLN A 40 14.52 8.05 15.63
N SER A 41 15.17 7.39 14.66
CA SER A 41 14.76 7.45 13.25
C SER A 41 13.38 6.85 13.01
N GLU A 42 13.05 5.73 13.66
CA GLU A 42 11.75 5.09 13.55
C GLU A 42 10.67 5.90 14.28
N LYS A 43 10.98 6.46 15.46
CA LYS A 43 10.09 7.41 16.14
C LYS A 43 9.75 8.61 15.25
N GLY A 44 10.77 9.19 14.61
CA GLY A 44 10.57 10.29 13.66
C GLY A 44 9.70 9.90 12.47
N ARG A 45 9.82 8.67 11.97
CA ARG A 45 8.97 8.14 10.90
C ARG A 45 7.54 7.91 11.37
N VAL A 46 7.36 7.33 12.56
CA VAL A 46 6.03 7.11 13.16
C VAL A 46 5.34 8.45 13.43
N LEU A 47 6.05 9.44 13.97
CA LEU A 47 5.56 10.82 14.11
C LEU A 47 5.18 11.45 12.77
N LYS A 48 6.01 11.26 11.72
CA LYS A 48 5.75 11.79 10.37
C LYS A 48 4.42 11.29 9.80
N TRP A 49 4.08 10.01 9.99
CA TRP A 49 2.91 9.39 9.35
C TRP A 49 1.66 9.36 10.23
N PHE A 50 1.84 9.34 11.54
CA PHE A 50 0.74 9.11 12.49
C PHE A 50 0.57 10.23 13.52
N GLY A 51 1.41 11.26 13.52
CA GLY A 51 1.28 12.42 14.43
C GLY A 51 1.58 12.13 15.90
N ARG A 52 1.96 10.90 16.24
CA ARG A 52 2.34 10.44 17.57
C ARG A 52 3.44 9.39 17.44
N ASP A 53 4.31 9.26 18.43
CA ASP A 53 5.41 8.29 18.51
C ASP A 53 5.54 7.64 19.90
N ASP A 54 4.40 7.45 20.57
CA ASP A 54 4.30 6.80 21.87
C ASP A 54 4.31 5.25 21.79
N GLU A 55 4.46 4.60 22.95
CA GLU A 55 4.55 3.14 23.06
C GLU A 55 3.22 2.44 22.68
N GLN A 56 2.08 3.10 22.85
CA GLN A 56 0.79 2.59 22.42
C GLN A 56 0.73 2.51 20.89
N THR A 57 1.14 3.58 20.21
CA THR A 57 1.25 3.67 18.76
C THR A 57 2.22 2.61 18.23
N ARG A 58 3.40 2.48 18.84
CA ARG A 58 4.38 1.44 18.51
C ARG A 58 3.81 0.03 18.61
N THR A 59 3.17 -0.30 19.74
CA THR A 59 2.61 -1.64 19.99
C THR A 59 1.52 -1.98 18.99
N ARG A 60 0.65 -1.00 18.70
CA ARG A 60 -0.42 -1.14 17.69
C ARG A 60 0.12 -1.35 16.29
N LEU A 61 1.14 -0.59 15.89
CA LEU A 61 1.82 -0.77 14.61
C LEU A 61 2.51 -2.14 14.53
N LEU A 62 3.20 -2.55 15.59
CA LEU A 62 3.92 -3.83 15.62
C LEU A 62 2.95 -5.02 15.46
N ALA A 63 1.85 -5.02 16.21
CA ALA A 63 0.83 -6.06 16.11
C ALA A 63 0.16 -6.09 14.73
N GLY A 64 -0.27 -4.92 14.22
CA GLY A 64 -0.92 -4.83 12.91
C GLY A 64 -0.01 -5.24 11.76
N LEU A 65 1.23 -4.73 11.73
CA LEU A 65 2.17 -5.01 10.63
C LEU A 65 2.62 -6.47 10.60
N THR A 66 2.71 -7.12 11.76
CA THR A 66 3.02 -8.56 11.83
C THR A 66 1.94 -9.38 11.11
N LYS A 67 0.66 -9.07 11.38
CA LYS A 67 -0.47 -9.75 10.73
C LYS A 67 -0.57 -9.41 9.24
N VAL A 68 -0.36 -8.15 8.87
CA VAL A 68 -0.29 -7.75 7.45
C VAL A 68 0.81 -8.52 6.72
N GLN A 69 1.97 -8.71 7.34
CA GLN A 69 3.05 -9.51 6.75
C GLN A 69 2.66 -10.98 6.56
N GLU A 70 1.94 -11.58 7.50
CA GLU A 70 1.46 -12.96 7.39
C GLU A 70 0.49 -13.12 6.21
N VAL A 71 -0.46 -12.20 6.04
CA VAL A 71 -1.36 -12.19 4.89
C VAL A 71 -0.61 -11.97 3.58
N VAL A 72 0.30 -10.98 3.52
CA VAL A 72 1.07 -10.74 2.29
C VAL A 72 1.91 -11.97 1.91
N ARG A 73 2.41 -12.74 2.89
CA ARG A 73 3.09 -14.02 2.64
C ARG A 73 2.16 -15.13 2.14
N SER A 74 0.87 -15.09 2.44
CA SER A 74 -0.10 -16.11 2.05
C SER A 74 -0.54 -15.97 0.58
N PHE A 75 -0.35 -14.80 -0.05
CA PHE A 75 -0.68 -14.62 -1.46
C PHE A 75 0.12 -15.58 -2.36
N ASN A 76 -0.58 -16.20 -3.29
CA ASN A 76 -0.06 -17.18 -4.23
C ASN A 76 -0.92 -17.19 -5.50
N GLU A 77 -0.54 -17.99 -6.48
CA GLU A 77 -1.21 -18.06 -7.77
C GLU A 77 -2.65 -18.57 -7.74
N HIS A 78 -3.12 -19.11 -6.60
CA HIS A 78 -4.46 -19.66 -6.42
C HIS A 78 -5.44 -18.70 -5.75
N ASN A 79 -4.97 -17.72 -4.97
CA ASN A 79 -5.84 -16.73 -4.31
C ASN A 79 -5.78 -15.33 -4.95
N VAL A 80 -4.88 -15.08 -5.90
CA VAL A 80 -4.86 -13.83 -6.69
C VAL A 80 -5.78 -13.93 -7.90
N VAL A 81 -6.85 -13.14 -7.91
CA VAL A 81 -7.93 -13.24 -8.89
C VAL A 81 -8.16 -11.93 -9.62
N ARG A 82 -8.68 -11.99 -10.86
CA ARG A 82 -9.10 -10.80 -11.61
C ARG A 82 -10.39 -10.23 -11.02
N THR A 83 -10.48 -8.91 -10.89
CA THR A 83 -11.76 -8.22 -10.63
C THR A 83 -12.82 -8.63 -11.66
N GLY A 84 -14.07 -8.81 -11.22
CA GLY A 84 -15.18 -9.21 -12.09
C GLY A 84 -15.13 -10.67 -12.57
N SER A 85 -14.22 -11.49 -12.04
CA SER A 85 -14.24 -12.94 -12.23
C SER A 85 -15.38 -13.59 -11.42
N ALA A 86 -15.76 -14.83 -11.78
CA ALA A 86 -16.80 -15.57 -11.05
C ALA A 86 -16.50 -15.72 -9.54
N ALA A 87 -15.22 -15.77 -9.15
CA ALA A 87 -14.79 -15.79 -7.75
C ALA A 87 -15.13 -14.49 -6.99
N GLY A 88 -15.16 -13.34 -7.67
CA GLY A 88 -15.59 -12.07 -7.08
C GLY A 88 -17.09 -11.93 -6.95
N ALA A 89 -17.86 -12.59 -7.82
CA ALA A 89 -19.31 -12.63 -7.71
C ALA A 89 -19.78 -13.38 -6.44
N SER A 90 -18.99 -14.33 -5.92
CA SER A 90 -19.31 -15.07 -4.71
C SER A 90 -18.93 -14.39 -3.40
N THR A 91 -18.08 -13.36 -3.41
CA THR A 91 -17.58 -12.72 -2.17
C THR A 91 -18.39 -11.51 -1.70
N ALA A 92 -19.48 -11.15 -2.40
CA ALA A 92 -20.36 -10.01 -2.07
C ALA A 92 -19.67 -8.62 -1.96
N CYS A 93 -18.40 -8.50 -2.35
CA CYS A 93 -17.62 -7.26 -2.27
C CYS A 93 -17.59 -6.44 -3.57
N ASN A 94 -18.24 -6.92 -4.63
CA ASN A 94 -18.38 -6.18 -5.88
C ASN A 94 -19.32 -4.98 -5.65
N SER A 95 -18.76 -3.86 -5.20
CA SER A 95 -19.43 -2.56 -5.21
C SER A 95 -19.28 -1.87 -6.58
N ASP A 96 -18.38 -2.37 -7.43
CA ASP A 96 -18.19 -1.86 -8.78
C ASP A 96 -19.18 -2.50 -9.78
N PRO A 97 -19.89 -1.70 -10.58
CA PRO A 97 -20.65 -2.20 -11.72
C PRO A 97 -19.79 -3.14 -12.60
N PRO A 98 -20.35 -4.22 -13.16
CA PRO A 98 -19.63 -5.08 -14.09
C PRO A 98 -18.99 -4.27 -15.22
N GLY A 99 -17.67 -4.32 -15.34
CA GLY A 99 -16.91 -3.61 -16.39
C GLY A 99 -16.32 -2.24 -16.01
N THR A 100 -16.45 -1.78 -14.77
CA THR A 100 -15.80 -0.53 -14.29
C THR A 100 -14.52 -0.79 -13.51
N ASP A 101 -13.65 -1.66 -14.02
CA ASP A 101 -12.40 -2.11 -13.39
C ASP A 101 -11.34 -0.98 -13.32
N ARG A 102 -11.62 0.06 -12.53
CA ARG A 102 -10.82 1.30 -12.40
C ARG A 102 -9.88 1.30 -11.19
N GLY A 103 -10.17 0.48 -10.18
CA GLY A 103 -9.30 0.30 -9.01
C GLY A 103 -8.00 -0.44 -9.34
N ALA A 104 -6.96 -0.25 -8.52
CA ALA A 104 -5.73 -1.03 -8.65
C ALA A 104 -5.94 -2.45 -8.15
N ALA A 105 -6.43 -2.59 -6.92
CA ALA A 105 -6.87 -3.85 -6.36
C ALA A 105 -7.95 -3.56 -5.32
N HIS A 106 -8.67 -4.60 -4.89
CA HIS A 106 -9.46 -4.56 -3.68
C HIS A 106 -9.39 -5.91 -2.96
N MET A 107 -9.54 -5.88 -1.65
CA MET A 107 -9.85 -7.05 -0.83
C MET A 107 -11.16 -6.87 -0.09
N CYS A 108 -11.88 -7.98 0.05
CA CYS A 108 -13.00 -8.07 0.96
C CYS A 108 -12.52 -8.00 2.40
N ALA A 109 -12.90 -6.98 3.17
CA ALA A 109 -12.48 -6.89 4.57
C ALA A 109 -12.83 -8.18 5.36
N THR A 110 -13.96 -8.80 5.05
CA THR A 110 -14.45 -10.05 5.67
C THR A 110 -13.79 -11.33 5.14
N ASP A 111 -12.98 -11.27 4.08
CA ASP A 111 -12.27 -12.44 3.56
C ASP A 111 -10.98 -12.70 4.35
N THR A 112 -11.16 -13.15 5.59
CA THR A 112 -10.07 -13.53 6.50
C THR A 112 -9.67 -15.00 6.36
N ALA A 113 -10.36 -15.78 5.53
CA ALA A 113 -10.12 -17.21 5.37
C ALA A 113 -9.28 -17.53 4.13
N MET A 114 -9.55 -16.85 3.02
CA MET A 114 -8.86 -17.10 1.75
C MET A 114 -7.86 -16.01 1.38
N HIS A 115 -8.02 -14.80 1.95
CA HIS A 115 -7.17 -13.63 1.70
C HIS A 115 -6.99 -13.38 0.20
N MET A 116 -8.11 -13.27 -0.55
CA MET A 116 -8.08 -13.14 -2.00
C MET A 116 -7.96 -11.68 -2.46
N PRO A 117 -6.81 -11.26 -3.03
CA PRO A 117 -6.73 -10.00 -3.75
C PRO A 117 -7.47 -10.08 -5.08
N PHE A 118 -8.41 -9.15 -5.28
CA PHE A 118 -9.00 -8.86 -6.58
C PHE A 118 -8.16 -7.79 -7.27
N ILE A 119 -7.50 -8.18 -8.36
CA ILE A 119 -6.59 -7.31 -9.10
C ILE A 119 -7.35 -6.69 -10.28
N GLY A 120 -7.36 -5.36 -10.31
CA GLY A 120 -7.90 -4.58 -11.40
C GLY A 120 -6.85 -4.15 -12.42
N THR A 121 -7.31 -3.68 -13.57
CA THR A 121 -6.42 -3.35 -14.69
C THR A 121 -5.37 -2.29 -14.38
N ARG A 122 -5.64 -1.35 -13.45
CA ARG A 122 -4.69 -0.29 -13.08
C ARG A 122 -3.41 -0.87 -12.47
N PHE A 123 -3.50 -1.92 -11.65
CA PHE A 123 -2.32 -2.54 -11.02
C PHE A 123 -1.28 -3.03 -12.05
N CYS A 124 -1.76 -3.47 -13.21
CA CYS A 124 -0.95 -3.99 -14.30
C CYS A 124 -0.03 -2.94 -14.94
N THR A 125 -0.32 -1.65 -14.79
CA THR A 125 0.44 -0.54 -15.38
C THR A 125 1.10 0.35 -14.32
N MET A 126 0.89 0.05 -13.03
CA MET A 126 1.53 0.77 -11.94
C MET A 126 3.03 0.50 -11.88
N ARG A 127 3.76 1.50 -11.37
CA ARG A 127 5.17 1.35 -11.03
C ARG A 127 5.37 0.27 -9.94
N PRO A 128 6.48 -0.48 -9.95
CA PRO A 128 6.72 -1.53 -8.96
C PRO A 128 6.75 -1.01 -7.52
N TRP A 129 7.45 0.10 -7.28
CA TRP A 129 7.62 0.70 -5.95
C TRP A 129 7.74 2.22 -6.05
N SER A 130 7.22 2.91 -5.04
CA SER A 130 7.40 4.36 -4.83
C SER A 130 7.22 4.70 -3.34
N PRO A 131 8.07 5.56 -2.76
CA PRO A 131 7.90 6.06 -1.40
C PRO A 131 6.94 7.25 -1.30
N HIS A 132 6.44 7.76 -2.43
CA HIS A 132 5.72 9.05 -2.50
C HIS A 132 4.37 8.99 -3.23
N ALA A 133 4.06 7.86 -3.84
CA ALA A 133 2.84 7.63 -4.61
C ALA A 133 2.46 6.15 -4.54
N ASP A 134 1.25 5.82 -4.97
CA ASP A 134 0.85 4.43 -5.10
C ASP A 134 1.77 3.65 -6.05
N SER A 135 1.99 2.40 -5.72
CA SER A 135 2.78 1.43 -6.45
C SER A 135 2.20 0.03 -6.26
N GLN A 136 2.65 -0.95 -7.05
CA GLN A 136 2.23 -2.34 -6.87
C GLN A 136 2.50 -2.81 -5.43
N VAL A 137 3.68 -2.51 -4.88
CA VAL A 137 4.05 -2.83 -3.51
C VAL A 137 3.11 -2.17 -2.49
N SER A 138 2.85 -0.87 -2.62
CA SER A 138 2.02 -0.18 -1.64
C SER A 138 0.56 -0.59 -1.70
N VAL A 139 0.04 -0.94 -2.88
CA VAL A 139 -1.33 -1.47 -3.04
C VAL A 139 -1.47 -2.83 -2.38
N ILE A 140 -0.50 -3.73 -2.54
CA ILE A 140 -0.49 -5.03 -1.84
C ILE A 140 -0.58 -4.82 -0.32
N ILE A 141 0.21 -3.89 0.23
CA ILE A 141 0.22 -3.59 1.67
C ILE A 141 -1.09 -2.90 2.10
N HIS A 142 -1.60 -1.96 1.29
CA HIS A 142 -2.85 -1.25 1.54
C HIS A 142 -4.01 -2.24 1.67
N GLU A 143 -4.22 -3.10 0.68
CA GLU A 143 -5.34 -4.04 0.68
C GLU A 143 -5.23 -5.06 1.81
N ALA A 144 -4.03 -5.61 2.04
CA ALA A 144 -3.80 -6.51 3.17
C ALA A 144 -4.05 -5.84 4.52
N SER A 145 -3.90 -4.51 4.63
CA SER A 145 -4.18 -3.74 5.84
C SER A 145 -5.66 -3.47 6.08
N ARG A 146 -6.57 -3.81 5.15
CA ARG A 146 -8.02 -3.61 5.28
C ARG A 146 -8.77 -4.82 5.82
N LEU A 147 -8.10 -5.98 5.89
CA LEU A 147 -8.71 -7.23 6.34
C LEU A 147 -9.02 -7.19 7.85
N LEU A 148 -10.19 -7.71 8.24
CA LEU A 148 -10.64 -7.67 9.63
C LEU A 148 -9.67 -8.37 10.61
N ASP A 149 -8.94 -9.38 10.15
CA ASP A 149 -7.99 -10.16 10.95
C ASP A 149 -6.58 -9.54 11.02
N THR A 150 -6.23 -8.63 10.10
CA THR A 150 -4.96 -7.89 10.15
C THR A 150 -5.10 -6.59 10.92
N ARG A 151 -5.97 -5.71 10.41
CA ARG A 151 -6.26 -4.39 10.93
C ARG A 151 -7.54 -3.92 10.25
N THR A 152 -8.47 -3.38 11.02
CA THR A 152 -9.70 -2.80 10.49
C THR A 152 -9.42 -1.41 9.91
N ALA A 153 -8.38 -1.27 9.09
CA ALA A 153 -7.97 0.01 8.60
C ALA A 153 -9.05 0.51 7.63
N THR A 154 -9.75 1.57 8.03
CA THR A 154 -10.95 2.06 7.38
C THR A 154 -10.85 3.55 7.14
N GLY A 155 -11.67 4.06 6.23
CA GLY A 155 -11.82 5.49 6.01
C GLY A 155 -10.81 6.09 5.04
N LYS A 156 -10.84 7.42 4.97
CA LYS A 156 -10.12 8.25 4.01
C LYS A 156 -8.91 8.86 4.72
N PRO A 157 -7.80 9.13 4.01
CA PRO A 157 -7.57 9.06 2.56
C PRO A 157 -7.33 7.66 2.02
N CYS A 158 -7.47 7.46 0.71
CA CYS A 158 -7.37 6.14 0.09
C CYS A 158 -6.03 5.88 -0.61
N ASN A 159 -5.31 6.93 -1.03
CA ASN A 159 -4.08 6.80 -1.80
C ASN A 159 -2.88 7.42 -1.08
N ILE A 160 -1.69 6.89 -1.37
CA ILE A 160 -0.44 7.54 -0.97
C ILE A 160 -0.25 8.78 -1.84
N THR A 161 -0.21 9.93 -1.18
CA THR A 161 0.14 11.21 -1.79
C THR A 161 1.22 11.90 -0.96
N ARG A 162 1.93 12.87 -1.53
CA ARG A 162 2.87 13.72 -0.79
C ARG A 162 2.24 14.47 0.39
N PHE A 163 0.91 14.62 0.43
CA PHE A 163 0.18 15.32 1.49
C PHE A 163 -0.31 14.39 2.60
N LEU A 164 -0.32 13.07 2.35
CA LEU A 164 -0.81 12.09 3.30
C LEU A 164 -0.09 12.14 4.67
N PRO A 165 1.25 12.31 4.75
CA PRO A 165 1.92 12.49 6.04
C PRO A 165 1.42 13.71 6.82
N ALA A 166 1.15 14.83 6.15
CA ALA A 166 0.63 16.04 6.80
C ALA A 166 -0.81 15.83 7.31
N TRP A 167 -1.64 15.12 6.53
CA TRP A 167 -2.96 14.69 6.99
C TRP A 167 -2.85 13.77 8.21
N GLY A 168 -1.94 12.79 8.17
CA GLY A 168 -1.75 11.85 9.27
C GLY A 168 -1.34 12.52 10.58
N ARG A 169 -0.48 13.54 10.49
CA ARG A 169 -0.12 14.38 11.66
C ARG A 169 -1.27 15.20 12.24
N SER A 170 -2.19 15.65 11.41
CA SER A 170 -3.36 16.43 11.86
C SER A 170 -4.52 15.55 12.33
N HIS A 171 -4.51 14.26 12.02
CA HIS A 171 -5.56 13.31 12.34
C HIS A 171 -4.99 12.01 12.94
N PRO A 172 -4.21 12.06 14.03
CA PRO A 172 -3.47 10.91 14.53
C PRO A 172 -4.35 9.71 14.89
N ASP A 173 -5.54 9.97 15.46
CA ASP A 173 -6.51 8.92 15.82
C ASP A 173 -7.09 8.19 14.59
N LEU A 174 -7.17 8.87 13.44
CA LEU A 174 -7.63 8.28 12.18
C LEU A 174 -6.46 7.66 11.40
N ALA A 175 -5.30 8.30 11.43
CA ALA A 175 -4.13 7.89 10.68
C ALA A 175 -3.62 6.52 11.10
N ILE A 176 -3.69 6.21 12.40
CA ILE A 176 -3.30 4.91 12.93
C ILE A 176 -4.23 3.78 12.46
N ASP A 177 -5.41 4.09 11.93
CA ASP A 177 -6.35 3.12 11.35
C ASP A 177 -6.57 3.36 9.86
N ASN A 178 -5.66 4.04 9.17
CA ASN A 178 -5.80 4.31 7.75
C ASN A 178 -4.84 3.44 6.91
N ALA A 179 -5.40 2.65 5.99
CA ALA A 179 -4.64 1.72 5.16
C ALA A 179 -3.58 2.42 4.28
N ALA A 180 -3.90 3.61 3.75
CA ALA A 180 -2.95 4.39 2.96
C ALA A 180 -1.81 4.94 3.83
N SER A 181 -2.09 5.41 5.05
CA SER A 181 -1.06 5.86 5.99
C SER A 181 -0.13 4.72 6.40
N ILE A 182 -0.69 3.51 6.60
CA ILE A 182 0.09 2.31 6.93
C ILE A 182 0.97 1.91 5.75
N ALA A 183 0.39 1.79 4.55
CA ALA A 183 1.15 1.47 3.35
C ALA A 183 2.24 2.51 3.09
N GLY A 184 1.91 3.79 3.21
CA GLY A 184 2.81 4.94 3.12
C GLY A 184 3.97 4.84 4.12
N TYR A 185 3.67 4.63 5.40
CA TYR A 185 4.68 4.41 6.44
C TYR A 185 5.63 3.25 6.11
N VAL A 186 5.11 2.15 5.55
CA VAL A 186 5.93 0.98 5.21
C VAL A 186 6.84 1.25 4.01
N VAL A 187 6.30 1.87 2.94
CA VAL A 187 7.07 2.10 1.70
C VAL A 187 7.93 3.37 1.74
N ASP A 188 7.69 4.27 2.70
CA ASP A 188 8.48 5.48 2.90
C ASP A 188 9.95 5.10 3.07
N ASP A 189 10.82 5.67 2.25
CA ASP A 189 12.25 5.38 2.28
C ASP A 189 12.90 6.00 3.54
N ASP A 190 14.07 5.50 3.93
CA ASP A 190 14.95 6.16 4.90
C ASP A 190 15.62 7.36 4.23
N ALA A 191 14.86 8.45 4.05
CA ALA A 191 15.47 9.76 3.85
C ALA A 191 16.15 10.17 5.18
N ILE A 192 17.41 9.78 5.34
CA ILE A 192 18.32 10.35 6.34
C ILE A 192 18.39 11.86 6.07
N PRO A 193 18.42 12.74 7.10
CA PRO A 193 18.58 14.20 6.95
C PRO A 193 19.85 14.67 6.20
N ASP A 194 20.64 13.78 5.59
CA ASP A 194 21.93 14.07 4.98
C ASP A 194 22.21 13.26 3.69
N GLY A 195 21.15 12.89 2.95
CA GLY A 195 21.27 12.48 1.54
C GLY A 195 21.92 11.12 1.22
N ARG A 196 22.23 10.27 2.22
CA ARG A 196 22.70 8.89 1.96
C ARG A 196 21.52 7.90 2.03
N ARG A 197 21.18 7.30 0.89
CA ARG A 197 20.16 6.24 0.79
C ARG A 197 20.66 4.96 1.45
N VAL A 198 19.81 4.31 2.23
CA VAL A 198 20.05 2.94 2.70
C VAL A 198 19.94 2.00 1.50
N ARG A 199 21.03 1.28 1.18
CA ARG A 199 20.95 0.16 0.21
C ARG A 199 20.11 -0.94 0.82
N LEU A 200 18.90 -1.14 0.33
CA LEU A 200 18.15 -2.38 0.53
C LEU A 200 18.95 -3.53 -0.10
N PRO A 201 19.16 -4.67 0.61
CA PRO A 201 19.81 -5.84 0.01
C PRO A 201 18.92 -6.36 -1.13
N GLY A 202 19.41 -6.27 -2.38
CA GLY A 202 18.74 -6.83 -3.57
C GLY A 202 18.28 -5.83 -4.64
N ALA A 203 18.34 -4.51 -4.39
CA ALA A 203 18.01 -3.49 -5.40
C ALA A 203 19.24 -3.16 -6.26
N GLY A 204 19.68 -4.11 -7.08
CA GLY A 204 20.72 -3.90 -8.07
C GLY A 204 20.19 -3.28 -9.36
N ILE A 205 19.67 -2.04 -9.32
CA ILE A 205 19.64 -1.13 -10.48
C ILE A 205 19.78 0.29 -9.92
N ASP A 206 20.87 0.96 -10.29
CA ASP A 206 21.11 2.38 -10.05
C ASP A 206 20.52 3.19 -11.21
N PRO A 207 19.42 3.95 -11.02
CA PRO A 207 19.11 5.03 -11.94
C PRO A 207 19.80 6.28 -11.39
N GLY A 208 20.85 6.71 -12.09
CA GLY A 208 21.49 8.00 -11.86
C GLY A 208 20.49 9.18 -11.82
N PRO A 209 20.94 10.39 -11.46
CA PRO A 209 20.07 11.48 -11.05
C PRO A 209 19.20 11.94 -12.22
N ARG A 210 17.97 11.41 -12.31
CA ARG A 210 16.93 12.01 -13.12
C ARG A 210 16.29 13.12 -12.30
N ARG A 211 16.15 14.29 -12.91
CA ARG A 211 15.21 15.32 -12.45
C ARG A 211 13.91 14.63 -12.11
N VAL A 212 13.37 14.90 -10.92
CA VAL A 212 12.01 14.53 -10.55
C VAL A 212 11.10 15.36 -11.46
N GLU A 213 10.82 14.85 -12.67
CA GLU A 213 9.62 15.26 -13.38
C GLU A 213 8.46 14.81 -12.49
N VAL A 214 7.69 15.81 -12.05
CA VAL A 214 6.48 15.59 -11.27
C VAL A 214 5.47 14.99 -12.23
N ASP A 215 5.46 13.66 -12.33
CA ASP A 215 4.36 12.93 -12.93
C ASP A 215 3.12 13.22 -12.08
N VAL A 216 2.37 14.24 -12.49
CA VAL A 216 1.01 14.47 -12.00
C VAL A 216 0.17 13.33 -12.57
N GLU A 217 0.17 12.19 -11.88
CA GLU A 217 -0.74 11.09 -12.20
C GLU A 217 -2.17 11.64 -12.08
N PRO A 218 -3.03 11.49 -13.10
CA PRO A 218 -4.37 12.02 -13.03
C PRO A 218 -5.11 11.43 -11.82
N ASP A 219 -5.69 12.31 -11.01
CA ASP A 219 -6.52 12.00 -9.85
C ASP A 219 -7.77 11.26 -10.37
N TYR A 220 -7.67 9.93 -10.52
CA TYR A 220 -8.79 9.13 -10.97
C TYR A 220 -9.83 9.07 -9.86
N PRO A 221 -11.10 9.41 -10.14
CA PRO A 221 -12.16 9.31 -9.16
C PRO A 221 -12.41 7.83 -8.89
N ASP A 222 -11.80 7.32 -7.82
CA ASP A 222 -12.29 6.13 -7.16
C ASP A 222 -13.61 6.54 -6.48
N HIS A 223 -14.73 5.97 -6.93
CA HIS A 223 -16.09 6.43 -6.64
C HIS A 223 -16.45 6.17 -5.16
N GLY A 224 -15.87 6.98 -4.27
CA GLY A 224 -15.98 6.85 -2.83
C GLY A 224 -14.86 7.56 -2.05
N CYS A 225 -13.73 7.88 -2.68
CA CYS A 225 -12.51 8.37 -2.02
C CYS A 225 -12.24 9.87 -2.27
N THR A 226 -11.76 10.57 -1.23
CA THR A 226 -11.25 11.95 -1.34
C THR A 226 -9.86 12.02 -0.70
N ASN A 227 -8.85 12.35 -1.50
CA ASN A 227 -7.47 12.50 -1.04
C ASN A 227 -7.19 13.94 -0.59
N PRO A 228 -6.25 14.14 0.36
CA PRO A 228 -5.82 15.47 0.76
C PRO A 228 -5.22 16.19 -0.45
N ARG A 229 -5.77 17.36 -0.75
CA ARG A 229 -5.31 18.27 -1.80
C ARG A 229 -4.47 19.40 -1.19
N PRO A 230 -3.61 20.07 -1.96
CA PRO A 230 -3.02 21.32 -1.49
C PRO A 230 -4.14 22.27 -1.07
N ALA A 231 -3.93 23.02 0.01
CA ALA A 231 -4.81 24.13 0.34
C ALA A 231 -4.91 25.02 -0.90
N ARG A 232 -6.14 25.33 -1.34
CA ARG A 232 -6.29 26.38 -2.35
C ARG A 232 -5.87 27.66 -1.66
N ASP A 233 -4.83 28.30 -2.18
CA ASP A 233 -4.61 29.71 -1.92
C ASP A 233 -5.85 30.43 -2.44
N THR A 234 -6.78 30.75 -1.55
CA THR A 234 -7.88 31.66 -1.86
C THR A 234 -7.26 33.06 -2.02
N PRO A 235 -7.57 33.79 -3.10
CA PRO A 235 -7.10 35.16 -3.26
C PRO A 235 -7.64 36.08 -2.17
#